data_AF-A0A453BF19-F1
#
_entry.id   AF-A0A453BF19-F1
#
_cell.length_a   1.000
_cell.length_b   1.000
_cell.length_c   1.000
_cell.angle_alpha   90.00
_cell.angle_beta   90.00
_cell.angle_gamma   90.00
#
_symmetry.space_group_name_H-M   'P 1'
#
loop_
_entity.id
_entity.type
_entity.pdbx_description
1 polymer ?
#
loop_
_entity_poly.entity_id
_entity_poly.type
_entity_poly.pdbx_seq_one_letter_code
_entity_poly.pdbx_strand_id
1 'polypeptide(L)'
;AHPECYHAALEQLKIYVTECIDKYGDDYQYSTDPRLLKIWILYGDAVSDFDKVYAHLEEKRMFLEDALLYESYALFLCAQGRALEADKVYGIGISRKAEPLDHLKKMHINFLKQLESIVEESDEDAQPKPSKIQKREFTVVDPWSDSTMSNLLTKISGGLKKLTGYHKSNKIYSGKVPLTSSHNALKNKDVELGGRKYHIKGSPGTGAFAKLYKASVDGNTEEIVALKVKHVSVVLVKPAFCT
;
A
#
# COMPACT_ATOMS: atom_id res chain seq x y z
N ALA A 1 19.64 6.86 8.29
CA ALA A 1 19.66 8.10 7.50
C ALA A 1 19.39 9.26 8.47
N HIS A 2 20.23 10.31 8.47
CA HIS A 2 20.15 11.40 9.45
C HIS A 2 18.94 12.32 9.20
N PRO A 3 18.01 12.49 10.16
CA PRO A 3 16.82 13.34 10.00
C PRO A 3 17.13 14.82 9.70
N GLU A 4 18.27 15.32 10.16
CA GLU A 4 18.69 16.72 10.02
C GLU A 4 18.97 17.12 8.55
N CYS A 5 19.46 16.19 7.74
CA CYS A 5 19.75 16.45 6.32
C CYS A 5 18.44 16.62 5.50
N TYR A 6 17.38 15.91 5.88
CA TYR A 6 16.08 16.03 5.22
C TYR A 6 15.40 17.37 5.50
N HIS A 7 15.51 17.88 6.72
CA HIS A 7 14.91 19.16 7.07
C HIS A 7 15.56 20.32 6.30
N ALA A 8 16.90 20.35 6.22
CA ALA A 8 17.62 21.36 5.45
C ALA A 8 17.29 21.31 3.95
N ALA A 9 17.14 20.11 3.39
CA ALA A 9 16.75 19.93 1.99
C ALA A 9 15.32 20.43 1.70
N LEU A 10 14.38 20.21 2.62
CA LEU A 10 13.01 20.71 2.49
C LEU A 10 12.93 22.24 2.55
N GLU A 11 13.71 22.87 3.43
CA GLU A 11 13.80 24.34 3.49
C GLU A 11 14.40 24.92 2.21
N GLN A 12 15.46 24.31 1.68
CA GLN A 12 16.02 24.73 0.39
C GLN A 12 15.01 24.57 -0.76
N LEU A 13 14.28 23.44 -0.80
CA LEU A 13 13.24 23.23 -1.80
C LEU A 13 12.17 24.31 -1.74
N LYS A 14 11.70 24.65 -0.52
CA LYS A 14 10.72 25.70 -0.31
C LYS A 14 11.19 27.05 -0.85
N ILE A 15 12.45 27.42 -0.61
CA ILE A 15 13.04 28.67 -1.14
C ILE A 15 13.02 28.65 -2.68
N TYR A 16 13.54 27.60 -3.31
CA TYR A 16 13.60 27.52 -4.77
C TYR A 16 12.22 27.55 -5.43
N VAL A 17 11.25 26.83 -4.87
CA VAL A 17 9.89 26.80 -5.40
C VAL A 17 9.23 28.18 -5.26
N THR A 18 9.40 28.85 -4.12
CA THR A 18 8.87 30.20 -3.90
C THR A 18 9.46 31.21 -4.90
N GLU A 19 10.79 31.22 -5.08
CA GLU A 19 11.43 32.10 -6.06
C GLU A 19 10.98 31.83 -7.50
N CYS A 20 10.70 30.57 -7.85
CA CYS A 20 10.17 30.20 -9.16
C CYS A 20 8.74 30.73 -9.36
N ILE A 21 7.87 30.62 -8.34
CA ILE A 21 6.51 31.16 -8.40
C ILE A 21 6.54 32.69 -8.47
N ASP A 22 7.41 33.35 -7.71
CA ASP A 22 7.53 34.82 -7.75
C ASP A 22 7.98 35.34 -9.12
N LYS A 23 8.83 34.59 -9.83
CA LYS A 23 9.35 34.96 -11.15
C LYS A 23 8.42 34.60 -12.31
N TYR A 24 7.77 33.43 -12.25
CA TYR A 24 7.07 32.83 -13.39
C TYR A 24 5.60 32.50 -13.13
N GLY A 25 5.13 32.56 -11.88
CA GLY A 25 3.80 32.10 -11.49
C GLY A 25 2.66 32.86 -12.15
N ASP A 26 2.87 34.15 -12.45
CA ASP A 26 1.87 35.04 -13.07
C ASP A 26 2.06 35.22 -14.59
N ASP A 27 3.06 34.58 -15.18
CA ASP A 27 3.32 34.71 -16.61
C ASP A 27 2.40 33.80 -17.44
N TYR A 28 1.54 34.43 -18.24
CA TYR A 28 0.56 33.75 -19.08
C TYR A 28 1.19 32.80 -20.10
N GLN A 29 2.46 33.01 -20.49
CA GLN A 29 3.17 32.12 -21.42
C GLN A 29 3.27 30.68 -20.90
N TYR A 30 3.25 30.50 -19.58
CA TYR A 30 3.37 29.19 -18.94
C TYR A 30 2.03 28.68 -18.38
N SER A 31 0.91 29.35 -18.66
CA SER A 31 -0.44 29.01 -18.14
C SER A 31 -0.96 27.63 -18.53
N THR A 32 -0.36 27.00 -19.54
CA THR A 32 -0.68 25.65 -20.02
C THR A 32 0.50 24.68 -19.87
N ASP A 33 1.63 25.11 -19.30
CA ASP A 33 2.81 24.26 -19.15
C ASP A 33 2.65 23.32 -17.93
N PRO A 34 2.60 22.00 -18.13
CA PRO A 34 2.42 21.04 -17.04
C PRO A 34 3.58 21.06 -16.03
N ARG A 35 4.76 21.59 -16.40
CA ARG A 35 5.89 21.74 -15.48
C ARG A 35 5.62 22.82 -14.45
N LEU A 36 5.02 23.94 -14.86
CA LEU A 36 4.68 25.02 -13.94
C LEU A 36 3.55 24.58 -13.00
N LEU A 37 2.55 23.85 -13.50
CA LEU A 37 1.51 23.26 -12.65
C LEU A 37 2.09 22.36 -11.54
N LYS A 38 3.06 21.52 -11.86
CA LYS A 38 3.74 20.69 -10.85
C LYS A 38 4.47 21.54 -9.81
N ILE A 39 5.14 22.62 -10.23
CA ILE A 39 5.80 23.55 -9.31
C ILE A 39 4.78 24.22 -8.39
N TRP A 40 3.61 24.62 -8.90
CA TRP A 40 2.50 25.14 -8.09
C TRP A 40 1.99 24.13 -7.06
N ILE A 41 1.89 22.86 -7.43
CA ILE A 41 1.49 21.79 -6.50
C ILE A 41 2.54 21.63 -5.40
N LEU A 42 3.82 21.56 -5.77
CA LEU A 42 4.93 21.52 -4.81
C LEU A 42 4.94 22.74 -3.89
N TYR A 43 4.60 23.92 -4.40
CA TYR A 43 4.48 25.15 -3.62
C TYR A 43 3.35 25.03 -2.59
N GLY A 44 2.19 24.52 -3.01
CA GLY A 44 1.05 24.26 -2.12
C GLY A 44 1.41 23.32 -0.97
N ASP A 45 2.16 22.25 -1.26
CA ASP A 45 2.67 21.33 -0.23
C ASP A 45 3.68 22.01 0.72
N ALA A 46 4.63 22.79 0.18
CA ALA A 46 5.68 23.46 0.93
C ALA A 46 5.16 24.58 1.86
N VAL A 47 4.08 25.26 1.46
CA VAL A 47 3.38 26.26 2.29
C VAL A 47 2.27 25.61 3.13
N SER A 48 1.90 24.37 2.82
CA SER A 48 0.79 23.63 3.44
C SER A 48 -0.56 24.35 3.36
N ASP A 49 -0.74 25.17 2.32
CA ASP A 49 -1.93 25.99 2.10
C ASP A 49 -2.31 25.96 0.62
N PHE A 50 -2.83 24.81 0.19
CA PHE A 50 -3.26 24.62 -1.20
C PHE A 50 -4.53 25.42 -1.51
N ASP A 51 -5.36 25.75 -0.51
CA ASP A 51 -6.57 26.56 -0.69
C ASP A 51 -6.21 27.93 -1.30
N LYS A 52 -5.15 28.59 -0.80
CA LYS A 52 -4.64 29.85 -1.39
C LYS A 52 -4.09 29.67 -2.79
N VAL A 53 -3.36 28.59 -3.03
CA VAL A 53 -2.80 28.28 -4.36
C VAL A 53 -3.91 28.07 -5.38
N TYR A 54 -4.92 27.28 -5.04
CA TYR A 54 -6.06 27.03 -5.91
C TYR A 54 -6.84 28.32 -6.19
N ALA A 55 -7.08 29.16 -5.17
CA ALA A 55 -7.74 30.45 -5.35
C ALA A 55 -6.97 31.39 -6.30
N HIS A 56 -5.64 31.44 -6.18
CA HIS A 56 -4.77 32.22 -7.07
C HIS A 56 -4.86 31.72 -8.52
N LEU A 57 -4.76 30.40 -8.72
CA LEU A 57 -4.86 29.79 -10.05
C LEU A 57 -6.25 30.00 -10.69
N GLU A 58 -7.30 29.97 -9.88
CA GLU A 58 -8.68 30.23 -10.32
C GLU A 58 -8.90 31.70 -10.72
N GLU A 59 -8.38 32.64 -9.94
CA GLU A 59 -8.44 34.08 -10.24
C GLU A 59 -7.71 34.39 -11.57
N LYS A 60 -6.51 33.82 -11.75
CA LYS A 60 -5.70 34.01 -12.95
C LYS A 60 -6.15 33.16 -14.14
N ARG A 61 -7.10 32.24 -13.93
CA ARG A 61 -7.59 31.27 -14.92
C ARG A 61 -6.47 30.41 -15.54
N MET A 62 -5.52 29.98 -14.73
CA MET A 62 -4.40 29.13 -15.14
C MET A 62 -4.67 27.66 -14.82
N PHE A 63 -4.27 26.74 -15.70
CA PHE A 63 -4.37 25.29 -15.52
C PHE A 63 -5.79 24.74 -15.24
N LEU A 64 -6.85 25.51 -15.50
CA LEU A 64 -8.23 25.08 -15.23
C LEU A 64 -8.69 23.91 -16.10
N GLU A 65 -8.00 23.64 -17.19
CA GLU A 65 -8.25 22.54 -18.11
C GLU A 65 -7.39 21.30 -17.80
N ASP A 66 -6.52 21.35 -16.80
CA ASP A 66 -5.64 20.22 -16.44
C ASP A 66 -6.24 19.40 -15.29
N ALA A 67 -6.40 18.10 -15.49
CA ALA A 67 -6.94 17.19 -14.49
C ALA A 67 -6.08 17.13 -13.21
N LEU A 68 -4.77 17.36 -13.34
CA LEU A 68 -3.82 17.28 -12.23
C LEU A 68 -4.10 18.34 -11.15
N LEU A 69 -4.62 19.52 -11.55
CA LEU A 69 -4.99 20.58 -10.61
C LEU A 69 -6.11 20.10 -9.66
N TYR A 70 -7.16 19.51 -10.23
CA TYR A 70 -8.31 19.03 -9.45
C TYR A 70 -7.95 17.79 -8.62
N GLU A 71 -7.12 16.90 -9.16
CA GLU A 71 -6.64 15.72 -8.43
C GLU A 71 -5.83 16.11 -7.19
N SER A 72 -4.84 16.99 -7.35
CA SER A 72 -3.98 17.44 -6.24
C SER A 72 -4.77 18.21 -5.17
N TYR A 73 -5.67 19.10 -5.57
CA TYR A 73 -6.49 19.84 -4.61
C TYR A 73 -7.48 18.93 -3.86
N ALA A 74 -8.13 18.00 -4.55
CA ALA A 74 -9.00 17.02 -3.91
C ALA A 74 -8.22 16.16 -2.91
N LEU A 75 -7.02 15.70 -3.25
CA LEU A 75 -6.16 14.94 -2.33
C LEU A 75 -5.78 15.75 -1.09
N PHE A 76 -5.44 17.04 -1.25
CA PHE A 76 -5.18 17.94 -0.13
C PHE A 76 -6.39 18.07 0.80
N LEU A 77 -7.58 18.30 0.25
CA LEU A 77 -8.82 18.39 1.02
C LEU A 77 -9.14 17.07 1.75
N CYS A 78 -8.90 15.93 1.10
CA CYS A 78 -9.03 14.61 1.73
C CYS A 78 -8.11 14.45 2.93
N ALA A 79 -6.84 14.86 2.81
CA ALA A 79 -5.87 14.80 3.89
C ALA A 79 -6.27 15.67 5.10
N GLN A 80 -6.98 16.79 4.85
CA GLN A 80 -7.58 17.63 5.90
C GLN A 80 -8.89 17.07 6.49
N GLY A 81 -9.43 15.98 5.94
CA GLY A 81 -10.73 15.42 6.34
C GLY A 81 -11.95 16.12 5.72
N ARG A 82 -11.76 17.02 4.73
CA ARG A 82 -12.81 17.76 4.02
C ARG A 82 -13.30 16.99 2.78
N ALA A 83 -13.71 15.73 2.98
CA ALA A 83 -14.09 14.83 1.88
C ALA A 83 -15.25 15.34 1.00
N LEU A 84 -16.23 16.04 1.58
CA LEU A 84 -17.36 16.63 0.84
C LEU A 84 -16.91 17.74 -0.11
N GLU A 85 -15.85 18.46 0.24
CA GLU A 85 -15.32 19.52 -0.61
C GLU A 85 -14.45 18.93 -1.71
N ALA A 86 -13.68 17.88 -1.41
CA ALA A 86 -12.94 17.12 -2.40
C ALA A 86 -13.85 16.55 -3.50
N ASP A 87 -15.03 16.03 -3.13
CA ASP A 87 -16.04 15.56 -4.09
C ASP A 87 -16.51 16.68 -5.04
N LYS A 88 -16.77 17.88 -4.49
CA LYS A 88 -17.14 19.06 -5.29
C LYS A 88 -16.01 19.45 -6.25
N VAL A 89 -14.76 19.40 -5.81
CA VAL A 89 -13.59 19.74 -6.64
C VAL A 89 -13.47 18.78 -7.83
N TYR A 90 -13.63 17.47 -7.62
CA TYR A 90 -13.73 16.51 -8.72
C TYR A 90 -14.88 16.85 -9.67
N GLY A 91 -16.06 17.17 -9.13
CA GLY A 91 -17.23 17.58 -9.92
C GLY A 91 -16.97 18.82 -10.79
N ILE A 92 -16.24 19.82 -10.26
CA ILE A 92 -15.86 21.03 -10.99
C ILE A 92 -14.92 20.67 -12.16
N GLY A 93 -13.88 19.87 -11.90
CA GLY A 93 -12.93 19.43 -12.94
C GLY A 93 -13.61 18.61 -14.05
N ILE A 94 -14.55 17.74 -13.69
CA ILE A 94 -15.34 16.96 -14.67
C ILE A 94 -16.24 17.88 -15.49
N SER A 95 -16.89 18.87 -14.86
CA SER A 95 -17.75 19.85 -15.53
C SER A 95 -16.97 20.71 -16.52
N ARG A 96 -15.72 21.06 -16.18
CA ARG A 96 -14.79 21.80 -17.04
C ARG A 96 -14.11 20.94 -18.10
N LYS A 97 -14.35 19.62 -18.10
CA LYS A 97 -13.74 18.63 -19.01
C LYS A 97 -12.20 18.64 -18.98
N ALA A 98 -11.64 18.74 -17.78
CA ALA A 98 -10.19 18.80 -17.60
C ALA A 98 -9.50 17.53 -18.15
N GLU A 99 -8.41 17.71 -18.89
CA GLU A 99 -7.67 16.65 -19.56
C GLU A 99 -6.56 16.10 -18.66
N PRO A 100 -6.37 14.77 -18.53
CA PRO A 100 -7.16 13.69 -19.14
C PRO A 100 -8.48 13.40 -18.38
N LEU A 101 -9.62 13.58 -19.06
CA LEU A 101 -10.94 13.50 -18.42
C LEU A 101 -11.29 12.10 -17.91
N ASP A 102 -10.92 11.07 -18.66
CA ASP A 102 -11.18 9.68 -18.26
C ASP A 102 -10.37 9.29 -17.01
N HIS A 103 -9.15 9.83 -16.89
CA HIS A 103 -8.33 9.67 -15.69
C HIS A 103 -8.97 10.36 -14.50
N LEU A 104 -9.43 11.61 -14.66
CA LEU A 104 -10.09 12.35 -13.58
C LEU A 104 -11.35 11.63 -13.06
N LYS A 105 -12.21 11.14 -13.97
CA LYS A 105 -13.39 10.36 -13.59
C LYS A 105 -13.04 9.07 -12.87
N LYS A 106 -11.99 8.38 -13.33
CA LYS A 106 -11.51 7.15 -12.68
C LYS A 106 -11.01 7.44 -11.26
N MET A 107 -10.27 8.53 -11.06
CA MET A 107 -9.82 8.95 -9.74
C MET A 107 -10.98 9.33 -8.82
N HIS A 108 -11.97 10.06 -9.34
CA HIS A 108 -13.18 10.39 -8.60
C HIS A 108 -13.95 9.15 -8.14
N ILE A 109 -14.15 8.16 -9.02
CA ILE A 109 -14.78 6.87 -8.65
C ILE A 109 -13.99 6.13 -7.58
N ASN A 110 -12.65 6.10 -7.69
CA ASN A 110 -11.81 5.45 -6.69
C ASN A 110 -11.90 6.16 -5.33
N PHE A 111 -11.94 7.48 -5.33
CA PHE A 111 -12.13 8.29 -4.14
C PHE A 111 -13.47 7.98 -3.46
N LEU A 112 -14.57 7.95 -4.21
CA LEU A 112 -15.89 7.62 -3.66
C LEU A 112 -15.93 6.21 -3.05
N LYS A 113 -15.35 5.21 -3.74
CA LYS A 113 -15.24 3.85 -3.20
C LYS A 113 -14.44 3.78 -1.89
N GLN A 114 -13.38 4.56 -1.78
CA GLN A 114 -12.61 4.65 -0.54
C GLN A 114 -13.45 5.24 0.58
N LEU A 115 -14.21 6.30 0.31
CA LEU A 115 -15.14 6.87 1.29
C LEU A 115 -16.21 5.87 1.74
N GLU A 116 -16.84 5.15 0.80
CA GLU A 116 -17.82 4.11 1.11
C GLU A 116 -17.23 3.04 2.02
N SER A 117 -16.02 2.54 1.71
CA SER A 117 -15.36 1.53 2.53
C SER A 117 -15.04 2.01 3.96
N ILE A 118 -14.79 3.31 4.14
CA ILE A 118 -14.55 3.90 5.46
C ILE A 118 -15.85 3.98 6.26
N VAL A 119 -16.99 4.20 5.59
CA VAL A 119 -18.31 4.24 6.22
C VAL A 119 -18.79 2.82 6.59
N GLU A 120 -18.60 1.84 5.71
CA GLU A 120 -18.96 0.44 5.99
C GLU A 120 -18.17 -0.14 7.19
N GLU A 121 -16.90 0.24 7.37
CA GLU A 121 -16.11 -0.18 8.54
C GLU A 121 -16.57 0.50 9.85
N SER A 122 -17.38 1.57 9.80
CA SER A 122 -17.98 2.20 10.99
C SER A 122 -19.38 1.70 11.34
N ASP A 123 -20.05 0.93 10.47
CA ASP A 123 -21.45 0.53 10.65
C ASP A 123 -21.64 -0.89 11.22
N GLU A 124 -20.59 -1.72 11.32
CA GLU A 124 -20.66 -3.05 11.96
C GLU A 124 -20.70 -3.00 13.50
N ASP A 125 -20.64 -1.81 14.12
CA ASP A 125 -20.72 -1.65 15.58
C ASP A 125 -21.42 -0.36 16.02
N ALA A 126 -22.71 -0.15 15.66
CA ALA A 126 -23.71 0.51 16.53
C ALA A 126 -25.09 0.72 15.88
N GLN A 127 -26.13 0.43 16.67
CA GLN A 127 -27.50 0.96 16.57
C GLN A 127 -27.54 2.52 16.50
N PRO A 128 -28.64 3.11 15.99
CA PRO A 128 -28.64 4.47 15.43
C PRO A 128 -28.88 5.57 16.48
N LYS A 129 -27.98 6.57 16.57
CA LYS A 129 -28.30 7.94 17.04
C LYS A 129 -27.39 8.99 16.38
N PRO A 130 -27.90 10.21 16.08
CA PRO A 130 -27.23 11.17 15.22
C PRO A 130 -26.21 12.05 15.96
N SER A 131 -25.22 12.49 15.20
CA SER A 131 -24.35 13.66 15.41
C SER A 131 -23.37 13.61 16.59
N LYS A 132 -22.10 13.36 16.27
CA LYS A 132 -20.97 14.26 16.55
C LYS A 132 -19.70 13.66 15.93
N ILE A 133 -19.09 14.43 15.04
CA ILE A 133 -17.74 14.22 14.51
C ILE A 133 -16.81 14.05 15.71
N GLN A 134 -16.33 12.82 15.94
CA GLN A 134 -15.31 12.55 16.94
C GLN A 134 -13.97 12.39 16.23
N LYS A 135 -13.02 13.23 16.66
CA LYS A 135 -11.59 13.08 16.47
C LYS A 135 -11.21 11.60 16.57
N ARG A 136 -10.67 11.04 15.48
CA ARG A 136 -9.92 9.77 15.54
C ARG A 136 -8.68 10.04 16.37
N GLU A 137 -8.76 9.77 17.67
CA GLU A 137 -7.56 9.47 18.45
C GLU A 137 -6.92 8.25 17.81
N PHE A 138 -5.62 8.35 17.51
CA PHE A 138 -4.80 7.21 17.12
C PHE A 138 -4.76 6.25 18.30
N THR A 139 -5.74 5.35 18.41
CA THR A 139 -5.61 4.20 19.29
C THR A 139 -4.44 3.40 18.75
N VAL A 140 -3.37 3.31 19.55
CA VAL A 140 -2.23 2.42 19.29
C VAL A 140 -2.79 1.00 19.30
N VAL A 141 -3.13 0.49 18.12
CA VAL A 141 -3.54 -0.90 17.95
C VAL A 141 -2.28 -1.73 17.96
N ASP A 142 -2.12 -2.58 18.97
CA ASP A 142 -1.06 -3.57 19.00
C ASP A 142 -1.23 -4.53 17.80
N PRO A 143 -0.28 -4.55 16.85
CA PRO A 143 -0.36 -5.40 15.66
C PRO A 143 -0.44 -6.90 15.97
N TRP A 144 -0.07 -7.31 17.19
CA TRP A 144 -0.04 -8.70 17.65
C TRP A 144 -1.19 -9.08 18.58
N SER A 145 -2.14 -8.19 18.83
CA SER A 145 -3.27 -8.51 19.70
C SER A 145 -4.14 -9.62 19.09
N ASP A 146 -4.65 -10.53 19.93
CA ASP A 146 -5.51 -11.63 19.48
C ASP A 146 -6.76 -11.12 18.74
N SER A 147 -7.28 -9.96 19.13
CA SER A 147 -8.43 -9.31 18.49
C SER A 147 -8.08 -8.84 17.07
N THR A 148 -6.98 -8.11 16.90
CA THR A 148 -6.51 -7.64 15.59
C THR A 148 -6.17 -8.81 14.68
N MET A 149 -5.46 -9.81 15.21
CA MET A 149 -5.08 -11.02 14.46
C MET A 149 -6.33 -11.78 13.99
N SER A 150 -7.34 -11.93 14.84
CA SER A 150 -8.58 -12.61 14.50
C SER A 150 -9.34 -11.88 13.39
N ASN A 151 -9.46 -10.55 13.47
CA ASN A 151 -10.11 -9.72 12.45
C ASN A 151 -9.38 -9.77 11.09
N LEU A 152 -8.04 -9.79 11.10
CA LEU A 152 -7.27 -9.94 9.87
C LEU A 152 -7.46 -11.33 9.26
N LEU A 153 -7.44 -12.39 10.08
CA LEU A 153 -7.64 -13.76 9.62
C LEU A 153 -9.02 -13.98 9.02
N THR A 154 -10.08 -13.38 9.58
CA THR A 154 -11.43 -13.48 9.01
C THR A 154 -11.51 -12.79 7.65
N LYS A 155 -10.97 -11.57 7.51
CA LYS A 155 -10.90 -10.81 6.24
C LYS A 155 -10.15 -11.58 5.14
N ILE A 156 -9.00 -12.15 5.48
CA ILE A 156 -8.20 -12.97 4.55
C ILE A 156 -8.92 -14.28 4.19
N SER A 157 -9.57 -14.93 5.15
CA SER A 157 -10.27 -16.20 4.92
C SER A 157 -11.41 -16.10 3.90
N GLY A 158 -12.09 -14.94 3.83
CA GLY A 158 -13.13 -14.67 2.84
C GLY A 158 -12.61 -14.68 1.41
N GLY A 159 -11.41 -14.11 1.18
CA GLY A 159 -10.73 -14.14 -0.11
C GLY A 159 -10.19 -15.52 -0.49
N LEU A 160 -9.65 -16.27 0.48
CA LEU A 160 -9.09 -17.60 0.25
C LEU A 160 -10.16 -18.64 -0.14
N LYS A 161 -11.39 -18.53 0.36
CA LYS A 161 -12.50 -19.42 -0.03
C LYS A 161 -12.85 -19.35 -1.52
N LYS A 162 -12.54 -18.24 -2.19
CA LYS A 162 -12.81 -18.06 -3.63
C LYS A 162 -11.75 -18.70 -4.52
N LEU A 163 -10.56 -19.01 -3.99
CA LEU A 163 -9.53 -19.72 -4.74
C LEU A 163 -9.72 -21.24 -4.62
N THR A 164 -9.87 -21.92 -5.75
CA THR A 164 -9.89 -23.38 -5.82
C THR A 164 -8.51 -23.96 -5.47
N GLY A 165 -8.49 -24.99 -4.63
CA GLY A 165 -7.27 -25.70 -4.20
C GLY A 165 -6.71 -25.34 -2.82
N TYR A 166 -7.35 -24.41 -2.09
CA TYR A 166 -6.99 -24.13 -0.69
C TYR A 166 -7.99 -24.76 0.26
N HIS A 167 -7.50 -25.49 1.26
CA HIS A 167 -8.33 -26.08 2.30
C HIS A 167 -7.93 -25.51 3.66
N LYS A 168 -8.92 -25.02 4.42
CA LYS A 168 -8.71 -24.60 5.81
C LYS A 168 -8.37 -25.84 6.63
N SER A 169 -7.15 -25.94 7.12
CA SER A 169 -6.77 -26.97 8.08
C SER A 169 -7.08 -26.48 9.48
N ASN A 170 -7.88 -27.25 10.23
CA ASN A 170 -8.09 -27.02 11.67
C ASN A 170 -7.00 -27.68 12.52
N LYS A 171 -5.96 -28.26 11.89
CA LYS A 171 -4.81 -28.77 12.63
C LYS A 171 -4.04 -27.58 13.19
N ILE A 172 -4.17 -27.36 14.49
CA ILE A 172 -3.22 -26.57 15.26
C ILE A 172 -1.90 -27.31 15.13
N TYR A 173 -0.96 -26.77 14.34
CA TYR A 173 0.40 -27.28 14.32
C TYR A 173 1.00 -27.01 15.69
N SER A 174 0.85 -27.97 16.61
CA SER A 174 1.48 -27.95 17.92
C SER A 174 2.98 -28.10 17.73
N GLY A 175 3.63 -26.98 17.53
CA GLY A 175 5.06 -26.93 17.38
C GLY A 175 5.52 -25.50 17.31
N LYS A 176 5.94 -24.96 18.46
CA LYS A 176 7.17 -24.17 18.44
C LYS A 176 8.24 -25.10 17.88
N VAL A 177 8.41 -25.15 16.56
CA VAL A 177 9.62 -25.73 15.99
C VAL A 177 10.70 -24.70 16.26
N PRO A 178 11.64 -24.93 17.18
CA PRO A 178 12.76 -24.02 17.34
C PRO A 178 13.61 -24.20 16.10
N LEU A 179 13.42 -23.34 15.09
CA LEU A 179 14.34 -23.27 13.95
C LEU A 179 15.63 -22.52 14.32
N THR A 180 15.83 -22.25 15.61
CA THR A 180 17.03 -21.66 16.20
C THR A 180 17.83 -22.70 16.98
N SER A 181 18.22 -23.81 16.34
CA SER A 181 19.30 -24.63 16.90
C SER A 181 20.16 -25.23 15.80
N SER A 182 21.34 -24.62 15.67
CA SER A 182 22.57 -25.06 15.02
C SER A 182 22.53 -25.45 13.54
N HIS A 183 23.52 -24.92 12.83
CA HIS A 183 23.68 -24.87 11.37
C HIS A 183 23.84 -26.23 10.65
N ASN A 184 23.56 -27.35 11.32
CA ASN A 184 23.65 -28.73 10.80
C ASN A 184 22.52 -29.67 11.28
N ALA A 185 21.54 -29.19 12.05
CA ALA A 185 20.60 -30.05 12.78
C ALA A 185 19.46 -30.70 11.95
N LEU A 186 19.43 -30.51 10.64
CA LEU A 186 18.41 -31.06 9.72
C LEU A 186 18.90 -32.25 8.88
N LYS A 187 20.17 -32.64 9.01
CA LYS A 187 20.71 -33.81 8.30
C LYS A 187 20.08 -35.08 8.89
N ASN A 188 19.56 -35.96 8.02
CA ASN A 188 18.88 -37.22 8.36
C ASN A 188 17.57 -37.07 9.15
N LYS A 189 16.90 -35.92 9.06
CA LYS A 189 15.56 -35.71 9.65
C LYS A 189 14.47 -35.86 8.60
N ASP A 190 13.35 -36.40 9.07
CA ASP A 190 12.10 -36.47 8.32
C ASP A 190 11.27 -35.22 8.57
N VAL A 191 10.80 -34.59 7.50
CA VAL A 191 9.88 -33.46 7.56
C VAL A 191 8.62 -33.82 6.79
N GLU A 192 7.46 -33.72 7.43
CA GLU A 192 6.16 -33.97 6.79
C GLU A 192 5.55 -32.65 6.31
N LEU A 193 5.38 -32.49 5.01
CA LEU A 193 4.77 -31.30 4.39
C LEU A 193 3.67 -31.75 3.44
N GLY A 194 2.46 -31.21 3.60
CA GLY A 194 1.34 -31.51 2.71
C GLY A 194 0.95 -32.99 2.63
N GLY A 195 1.21 -33.78 3.70
CA GLY A 195 0.91 -35.22 3.75
C GLY A 195 1.95 -36.11 3.07
N ARG A 196 3.09 -35.57 2.64
CA ARG A 196 4.23 -36.34 2.12
C ARG A 196 5.42 -36.23 3.06
N LYS A 197 6.21 -37.31 3.18
CA LYS A 197 7.34 -37.41 4.10
C LYS A 197 8.65 -37.17 3.34
N TYR A 198 9.41 -36.15 3.74
CA TYR A 198 10.67 -35.76 3.11
C TYR A 198 11.86 -36.11 4.01
N HIS A 199 12.71 -37.03 3.57
CA HIS A 199 13.94 -37.39 4.28
C HIS A 199 15.12 -36.55 3.79
N ILE A 200 15.67 -35.68 4.65
CA ILE A 200 16.73 -34.75 4.27
C ILE A 200 18.09 -35.47 4.26
N LYS A 201 18.68 -35.65 3.07
CA LYS A 201 19.98 -36.30 2.87
C LYS A 201 21.17 -35.37 3.12
N GLY A 202 20.98 -34.05 3.01
CA GLY A 202 22.02 -33.05 3.34
C GLY A 202 21.84 -31.72 2.60
N SER A 203 22.65 -30.71 2.94
CA SER A 203 22.66 -29.40 2.26
C SER A 203 23.77 -29.36 1.19
N PRO A 204 23.45 -29.38 -0.12
CA PRO A 204 24.47 -29.29 -1.18
C PRO A 204 25.14 -27.90 -1.29
N GLY A 205 24.61 -26.87 -0.64
CA GLY A 205 25.25 -25.55 -0.57
C GLY A 205 24.35 -24.45 0.01
N THR A 206 24.98 -23.35 0.44
CA THR A 206 24.28 -22.12 0.83
C THR A 206 24.36 -21.15 -0.34
N GLY A 207 23.25 -20.87 -1.01
CA GLY A 207 23.18 -19.81 -2.00
C GLY A 207 23.01 -18.44 -1.34
N ALA A 208 23.24 -17.35 -2.07
CA ALA A 208 23.16 -15.97 -1.55
C ALA A 208 21.79 -15.60 -0.92
N PHE A 209 20.73 -16.35 -1.22
CA PHE A 209 19.35 -16.00 -0.86
C PHE A 209 18.61 -17.04 0.00
N ALA A 210 19.19 -18.23 0.22
CA ALA A 210 18.63 -19.30 1.05
C ALA A 210 19.57 -20.52 1.12
N LYS A 211 19.38 -21.35 2.15
CA LYS A 211 19.95 -22.71 2.18
C LYS A 211 19.06 -23.68 1.43
N LEU A 212 19.67 -24.48 0.55
CA LEU A 212 19.01 -25.56 -0.17
C LEU A 212 19.36 -26.89 0.50
N TYR A 213 18.36 -27.74 0.70
CA TYR A 213 18.51 -29.10 1.21
C TYR A 213 18.05 -30.11 0.16
N LYS A 214 18.82 -31.18 0.00
CA LYS A 214 18.48 -32.33 -0.84
C LYS A 214 17.63 -33.29 0.00
N ALA A 215 16.42 -33.60 -0.44
CA ALA A 215 15.53 -34.54 0.25
C ALA A 215 14.96 -35.59 -0.71
N SER A 216 14.65 -36.78 -0.19
CA SER A 216 13.89 -37.82 -0.89
C SER A 216 12.46 -37.88 -0.37
N VAL A 217 11.51 -38.06 -1.29
CA VAL A 217 10.07 -38.13 -0.97
C VAL A 217 9.69 -39.59 -0.71
N ASP A 218 8.98 -39.83 0.40
CA ASP A 218 8.35 -41.11 0.77
C ASP A 218 9.28 -42.35 0.66
N GLY A 219 10.57 -42.16 1.00
CA GLY A 219 11.57 -43.23 0.99
C GLY A 219 12.05 -43.67 -0.39
N ASN A 220 11.54 -43.07 -1.47
CA ASN A 220 11.95 -43.43 -2.82
C ASN A 220 13.26 -42.72 -3.19
N THR A 221 14.31 -43.48 -3.52
CA THR A 221 15.66 -42.93 -3.72
C THR A 221 15.85 -42.22 -5.07
N GLU A 222 14.93 -42.41 -6.00
CA GLU A 222 14.98 -41.89 -7.37
C GLU A 222 14.40 -40.47 -7.51
N GLU A 223 13.50 -40.06 -6.61
CA GLU A 223 12.89 -38.73 -6.63
C GLU A 223 13.57 -37.79 -5.63
N ILE A 224 14.54 -37.02 -6.13
CA ILE A 224 15.31 -36.07 -5.34
C ILE A 224 14.73 -34.67 -5.53
N VAL A 225 14.28 -34.06 -4.44
CA VAL A 225 13.76 -32.68 -4.43
C VAL A 225 14.67 -31.74 -3.64
N ALA A 226 14.72 -30.48 -4.07
CA ALA A 226 15.46 -29.42 -3.39
C ALA A 226 14.53 -28.55 -2.53
N LEU A 227 14.72 -28.57 -1.22
CA LEU A 227 13.97 -27.75 -0.26
C LEU A 227 14.72 -26.45 0.02
N LYS A 228 14.10 -25.31 -0.30
CA LYS A 228 14.64 -23.98 -0.03
C LYS A 228 14.13 -23.46 1.31
N VAL A 229 15.02 -23.32 2.29
CA VAL A 229 14.67 -22.82 3.63
C VAL A 229 15.09 -21.36 3.73
N LYS A 230 14.11 -20.47 3.85
CA LYS A 230 14.31 -19.04 4.14
C LYS A 230 13.95 -18.76 5.60
N HIS A 231 14.73 -17.90 6.25
CA HIS A 231 14.43 -17.39 7.59
C HIS A 231 13.03 -16.75 7.55
N VAL A 232 12.06 -17.44 8.16
CA VAL A 232 10.65 -17.06 8.36
C VAL A 232 10.01 -16.31 7.18
N SER A 233 9.58 -17.06 6.17
CA SER A 233 8.35 -16.82 5.38
C SER A 233 8.27 -17.90 4.29
N VAL A 234 7.21 -18.70 4.34
CA VAL A 234 6.92 -19.73 3.35
C VAL A 234 6.67 -19.04 2.01
N VAL A 235 7.61 -19.17 1.07
CA VAL A 235 7.42 -18.76 -0.32
C VAL A 235 7.22 -20.02 -1.14
N LEU A 236 5.99 -20.25 -1.61
CA LEU A 236 5.67 -21.33 -2.53
C LEU A 236 6.01 -20.87 -3.95
N VAL A 237 7.07 -21.43 -4.53
CA VAL A 237 7.43 -21.25 -5.95
C VAL A 237 6.86 -22.45 -6.72
N LYS A 238 5.95 -22.20 -7.67
CA LYS A 238 5.49 -23.20 -8.65
C LYS A 238 6.66 -23.65 -9.53
N PRO A 239 6.80 -24.95 -9.84
CA PRO A 239 7.30 -25.39 -11.12
C PRO A 239 6.12 -25.68 -12.06
N ALA A 240 6.15 -25.02 -13.22
CA ALA A 240 5.34 -25.40 -14.36
C ALA A 240 5.82 -26.77 -14.89
N PHE A 241 4.87 -27.65 -15.19
CA PHE A 241 5.00 -28.58 -16.31
C PHE A 241 3.64 -28.60 -17.03
N CYS A 242 3.66 -28.06 -18.25
CA CYS A 242 2.62 -28.27 -19.24
C CYS A 242 2.70 -29.72 -19.71
N THR A 243 1.55 -30.37 -19.87
CA THR A 243 1.32 -31.31 -20.97
C THR A 243 0.92 -30.52 -22.20
#